data_AF-A0A8H4WUX4-F1
#
_entry.id   AF-A0A8H4WUX4-F1
#
_cell.length_a   1.000
_cell.length_b   1.000
_cell.length_c   1.000
_cell.angle_alpha   90.00
_cell.angle_beta   90.00
_cell.angle_gamma   90.00
#
_symmetry.space_group_name_H-M   'P 1'
#
loop_
_entity.id
_entity.type
_entity.pdbx_description
1 polymer ?
#
loop_
_entity_poly.entity_id
_entity_poly.type
_entity_poly.pdbx_seq_one_letter_code
_entity_poly.pdbx_strand_id
1 'polypeptide(L)'
;MPVKLEPLSTTDGCAGSPSWLTLDWYNGVLYCTDEGLGNGQHGSLVSFATHENGTLTPLAKTSTVLGPVSAVMYGEWDYGLAVAHYGGSAFTTWDIQDPANLTLLNVQQFSLPEPGPDPSRQEASHPHAAVVDPSKRFILVPDLGADLIHIYGVVFGDLGLSKLDPLVVAPGSGPRHIAFVVKETKTFMYIVTELANTIVGYEVVYGGESIRFKEIWNSGIHGEGNDVPQGAAAAEIVVSPDREFLIVSSRNESTLQVPDFDTSNETIASDPLVSFKIDSETGHLTLQQDIPCGGRFPRHFSINKAGTLIAVALQSDSRVIIIERDAKTGILGDFIAYAELEGDVTAAIFYE
;
A
#
# COMPACT_ATOMS: atom_id res chain seq x y z
N MET A 1 1.44 -29.23 -1.55
CA MET A 1 0.09 -28.67 -1.77
C MET A 1 -0.17 -27.72 -0.62
N PRO A 2 -0.40 -26.43 -0.89
CA PRO A 2 -0.75 -25.46 0.16
C PRO A 2 -2.06 -25.85 0.86
N VAL A 3 -2.22 -25.41 2.10
CA VAL A 3 -3.44 -25.61 2.90
C VAL A 3 -4.52 -24.63 2.45
N LYS A 4 -5.72 -25.12 2.12
CA LYS A 4 -6.89 -24.24 1.89
C LYS A 4 -7.36 -23.67 3.23
N LEU A 5 -7.41 -22.34 3.32
CA LEU A 5 -7.90 -21.61 4.49
C LEU A 5 -9.43 -21.55 4.46
N GLU A 6 -10.04 -21.80 5.60
CA GLU A 6 -11.49 -21.70 5.79
C GLU A 6 -11.83 -20.36 6.47
N PRO A 7 -12.81 -19.60 5.96
CA PRO A 7 -13.21 -18.36 6.60
C PRO A 7 -13.86 -18.64 7.97
N LEU A 8 -13.38 -17.95 9.01
CA LEU A 8 -14.02 -18.00 10.33
C LEU A 8 -15.31 -17.16 10.38
N SER A 9 -15.32 -16.04 9.65
CA SER A 9 -16.44 -15.12 9.54
C SER A 9 -16.33 -14.33 8.24
N THR A 10 -17.47 -13.88 7.72
CA THR A 10 -17.55 -12.96 6.57
C THR A 10 -18.51 -11.81 6.91
N THR A 11 -18.31 -10.65 6.29
CA THR A 11 -19.20 -9.50 6.42
C THR A 11 -19.15 -8.64 5.16
N ASP A 12 -20.26 -8.03 4.81
CA ASP A 12 -20.44 -7.05 3.72
C ASP A 12 -20.51 -5.61 4.25
N GLY A 13 -20.21 -5.39 5.54
CA GLY A 13 -20.40 -4.11 6.22
C GLY A 13 -19.61 -2.94 5.60
N CYS A 14 -18.47 -3.23 4.94
CA CYS A 14 -17.63 -2.21 4.32
C CYS A 14 -18.22 -1.66 3.00
N ALA A 15 -19.34 -2.20 2.51
CA ALA A 15 -19.93 -1.95 1.18
C ALA A 15 -19.27 -2.75 0.04
N GLY A 16 -19.62 -2.40 -1.21
CA GLY A 16 -19.44 -3.26 -2.38
C GLY A 16 -18.07 -3.20 -3.06
N SER A 17 -17.18 -2.30 -2.64
CA SER A 17 -15.83 -2.13 -3.23
C SER A 17 -14.79 -1.82 -2.15
N PRO A 18 -14.63 -2.68 -1.11
CA PRO A 18 -13.60 -2.49 -0.10
C PRO A 18 -12.23 -2.46 -0.76
N SER A 19 -11.47 -1.38 -0.55
CA SER A 19 -10.22 -1.09 -1.26
C SER A 19 -8.98 -1.13 -0.37
N TRP A 20 -9.15 -0.81 0.92
CA TRP A 20 -8.05 -0.73 1.88
C TRP A 20 -8.51 -1.11 3.27
N LEU A 21 -7.58 -1.69 4.04
CA LEU A 21 -7.77 -2.10 5.42
C LEU A 21 -6.69 -1.48 6.30
N THR A 22 -7.08 -0.89 7.42
CA THR A 22 -6.16 -0.34 8.43
C THR A 22 -6.54 -0.90 9.79
N LEU A 23 -5.70 -1.76 10.34
CA LEU A 23 -5.93 -2.41 11.62
C LEU A 23 -5.24 -1.63 12.75
N ASP A 24 -6.04 -1.20 13.72
CA ASP A 24 -5.60 -0.82 15.05
C ASP A 24 -5.70 -2.04 15.97
N TRP A 25 -4.65 -2.85 15.97
CA TRP A 25 -4.61 -4.08 16.74
C TRP A 25 -4.71 -3.82 18.25
N TYR A 26 -4.20 -2.68 18.73
CA TYR A 26 -4.11 -2.37 20.15
C TYR A 26 -5.49 -2.05 20.73
N ASN A 27 -6.31 -1.31 19.99
CA ASN A 27 -7.68 -1.00 20.39
C ASN A 27 -8.72 -1.99 19.87
N GLY A 28 -8.32 -2.99 19.07
CA GLY A 28 -9.22 -3.98 18.49
C GLY A 28 -10.20 -3.36 17.48
N VAL A 29 -9.70 -2.46 16.63
CA VAL A 29 -10.52 -1.76 15.63
C VAL A 29 -9.94 -1.96 14.23
N LEU A 30 -10.80 -2.27 13.27
CA LEU A 30 -10.47 -2.31 11.85
C LEU A 30 -11.18 -1.16 11.13
N TYR A 31 -10.42 -0.33 10.44
CA TYR A 31 -10.95 0.65 9.49
C TYR A 31 -10.89 0.07 8.09
N CYS A 32 -11.98 0.20 7.35
CA CYS A 32 -12.10 -0.25 5.98
C CYS A 32 -12.61 0.91 5.11
N THR A 33 -11.91 1.17 4.01
CA THR A 33 -12.38 2.12 3.01
C THR A 33 -13.04 1.38 1.86
N ASP A 34 -14.11 1.96 1.33
CA ASP A 34 -14.79 1.51 0.13
C ASP A 34 -14.66 2.56 -0.97
N GLU A 35 -14.15 2.11 -2.12
CA GLU A 35 -13.74 2.97 -3.23
C GLU A 35 -14.93 3.69 -3.87
N GLY A 36 -16.16 3.19 -3.67
CA GLY A 36 -17.39 3.79 -4.20
C GLY A 36 -17.64 3.50 -5.67
N LEU A 37 -17.01 2.47 -6.26
CA LEU A 37 -17.10 2.15 -7.69
C LEU A 37 -18.53 1.84 -8.16
N GLY A 38 -19.36 1.26 -7.28
CA GLY A 38 -20.74 0.90 -7.62
C GLY A 38 -21.71 2.09 -7.76
N ASN A 39 -21.43 3.23 -7.12
CA ASN A 39 -22.27 4.43 -7.19
C ASN A 39 -21.61 5.58 -7.99
N GLY A 40 -20.27 5.55 -8.13
CA GLY A 40 -19.47 6.50 -8.90
C GLY A 40 -19.47 7.94 -8.37
N GLN A 41 -19.97 8.18 -7.15
CA GLN A 41 -20.13 9.53 -6.59
C GLN A 41 -19.37 9.71 -5.28
N HIS A 42 -19.42 8.73 -4.38
CA HIS A 42 -18.82 8.81 -3.05
C HIS A 42 -18.30 7.44 -2.61
N GLY A 43 -17.13 7.44 -1.95
CA GLY A 43 -16.64 6.29 -1.21
C GLY A 43 -17.23 6.26 0.20
N SER A 44 -16.87 5.25 1.00
CA SER A 44 -17.21 5.23 2.41
C SER A 44 -16.03 4.80 3.30
N LEU A 45 -16.08 5.23 4.56
CA LEU A 45 -15.18 4.80 5.62
C LEU A 45 -16.01 4.09 6.69
N VAL A 46 -15.63 2.86 7.02
CA VAL A 46 -16.31 2.00 7.97
C VAL A 46 -15.34 1.56 9.05
N SER A 47 -15.76 1.58 10.31
CA SER A 47 -15.00 1.03 11.43
C SER A 47 -15.71 -0.20 11.99
N PHE A 48 -14.92 -1.18 12.43
CA PHE A 48 -15.40 -2.41 13.04
C PHE A 48 -14.63 -2.68 14.33
N ALA A 49 -15.31 -3.19 15.37
CA ALA A 49 -14.65 -3.89 16.45
C ALA A 49 -14.24 -5.29 15.99
N THR A 50 -13.01 -5.70 16.31
CA THR A 50 -12.46 -7.02 16.01
C THR A 50 -12.64 -7.96 17.20
N HIS A 51 -12.84 -9.25 16.92
CA HIS A 51 -13.05 -10.28 17.95
C HIS A 51 -12.15 -11.50 17.69
N GLU A 52 -11.75 -12.20 18.75
CA GLU A 52 -10.84 -13.37 18.66
C GLU A 52 -11.40 -14.51 17.79
N ASN A 53 -12.73 -14.61 17.67
CA ASN A 53 -13.39 -15.60 16.81
C ASN A 53 -13.40 -15.21 15.32
N GLY A 54 -12.75 -14.12 14.94
CA GLY A 54 -12.69 -13.60 13.57
C GLY A 54 -13.89 -12.75 13.14
N THR A 55 -14.90 -12.59 14.00
CA THR A 55 -16.06 -11.73 13.66
C THR A 55 -15.71 -10.25 13.72
N LEU A 56 -16.40 -9.46 12.89
CA LEU A 56 -16.31 -8.00 12.86
C LEU A 56 -17.67 -7.40 13.23
N THR A 57 -17.71 -6.52 14.22
CA THR A 57 -18.93 -5.79 14.59
C THR A 57 -18.86 -4.36 14.09
N PRO A 58 -19.76 -3.91 13.19
CA PRO A 58 -19.76 -2.52 12.71
C PRO A 58 -19.92 -1.52 13.86
N LEU A 59 -19.12 -0.47 13.85
CA LEU A 59 -19.17 0.63 14.84
C LEU A 59 -19.71 1.91 14.21
N ALA A 60 -19.12 2.34 13.10
CA ALA A 60 -19.55 3.51 12.34
C ALA A 60 -19.44 3.27 10.83
N LYS A 61 -20.25 4.00 10.07
CA LYS A 61 -20.15 4.09 8.61
C LYS A 61 -20.45 5.52 8.18
N THR A 62 -19.52 6.13 7.46
CA THR A 62 -19.66 7.49 6.95
C THR A 62 -19.31 7.56 5.46
N SER A 63 -19.95 8.50 4.76
CA SER A 63 -19.60 8.82 3.38
C SER A 63 -18.32 9.66 3.34
N THR A 64 -17.52 9.49 2.30
CA THR A 64 -16.31 10.27 2.06
C THR A 64 -16.15 10.59 0.56
N VAL A 65 -15.11 11.33 0.21
CA VAL A 65 -14.76 11.64 -1.18
C VAL A 65 -14.56 10.33 -1.96
N LEU A 66 -14.93 10.33 -3.25
CA LEU A 66 -14.81 9.16 -4.13
C LEU A 66 -13.39 8.58 -4.16
N GLY A 67 -13.29 7.27 -4.24
CA GLY A 67 -12.03 6.57 -4.48
C GLY A 67 -11.04 6.57 -3.31
N PRO A 68 -11.42 6.42 -2.03
CA PRO A 68 -10.44 6.18 -0.98
C PRO A 68 -9.72 4.85 -1.27
N VAL A 69 -8.40 4.90 -1.47
CA VAL A 69 -7.59 3.73 -1.89
C VAL A 69 -6.46 3.39 -0.91
N SER A 70 -6.26 4.24 0.11
CA SER A 70 -5.25 4.05 1.14
C SER A 70 -5.61 4.87 2.36
N ALA A 71 -5.38 4.29 3.55
CA ALA A 71 -5.53 4.96 4.83
C ALA A 71 -4.39 4.58 5.79
N VAL A 72 -4.00 5.54 6.62
CA VAL A 72 -2.97 5.36 7.68
C VAL A 72 -3.34 6.14 8.92
N MET A 73 -3.10 5.55 10.10
CA MET A 73 -3.27 6.26 11.37
C MET A 73 -2.09 7.20 11.62
N TYR A 74 -2.35 8.36 12.23
CA TYR A 74 -1.34 9.38 12.52
C TYR A 74 -1.65 10.15 13.81
N GLY A 75 -0.69 10.97 14.23
CA GLY A 75 -0.74 11.74 15.47
C GLY A 75 -0.03 11.03 16.62
N GLU A 76 0.14 11.73 17.74
CA GLU A 76 0.86 11.20 18.92
C GLU A 76 0.24 9.90 19.43
N TRP A 77 -1.09 9.84 19.44
CA TRP A 77 -1.90 8.74 19.98
C TRP A 77 -2.57 7.90 18.89
N ASP A 78 -2.17 8.08 17.62
CA ASP A 78 -2.77 7.40 16.46
C ASP A 78 -4.30 7.63 16.33
N TYR A 79 -4.81 8.76 16.86
CA TYR A 79 -6.22 9.17 16.77
C TYR A 79 -6.58 9.93 15.50
N GLY A 80 -5.62 10.19 14.62
CA GLY A 80 -5.89 10.70 13.29
C GLY A 80 -5.94 9.57 12.26
N LEU A 81 -6.84 9.63 11.28
CA LEU A 81 -6.78 8.79 10.08
C LEU A 81 -6.61 9.66 8.84
N ALA A 82 -5.54 9.43 8.09
CA ALA A 82 -5.22 10.14 6.85
C ALA A 82 -5.57 9.24 5.65
N VAL A 83 -6.37 9.74 4.70
CA VAL A 83 -6.95 8.95 3.61
C VAL A 83 -6.68 9.60 2.26
N ALA A 84 -6.12 8.83 1.32
CA ALA A 84 -5.88 9.27 -0.06
C ALA A 84 -7.02 8.84 -0.98
N HIS A 85 -7.51 9.77 -1.80
CA HIS A 85 -8.65 9.59 -2.68
C HIS A 85 -8.24 9.70 -4.15
N TYR A 86 -8.14 8.54 -4.83
CA TYR A 86 -7.73 8.43 -6.23
C TYR A 86 -8.76 9.06 -7.18
N GLY A 87 -10.00 8.57 -7.13
CA GLY A 87 -11.06 8.98 -8.07
C GLY A 87 -11.62 10.38 -7.80
N GLY A 88 -11.51 10.86 -6.57
CA GLY A 88 -11.97 12.18 -6.16
C GLY A 88 -10.89 13.26 -6.08
N SER A 89 -9.65 12.97 -6.48
CA SER A 89 -8.52 13.92 -6.45
C SER A 89 -8.35 14.63 -5.11
N ALA A 90 -8.39 13.89 -4.00
CA ALA A 90 -8.42 14.49 -2.67
C ALA A 90 -7.57 13.76 -1.63
N PHE A 91 -7.32 14.47 -0.54
CA PHE A 91 -6.73 13.95 0.67
C PHE A 91 -7.59 14.39 1.86
N THR A 92 -8.02 13.45 2.69
CA THR A 92 -8.84 13.75 3.87
C THR A 92 -8.16 13.31 5.15
N THR A 93 -8.52 13.96 6.26
CA THR A 93 -8.13 13.52 7.59
C THR A 93 -9.33 13.45 8.52
N TRP A 94 -9.30 12.50 9.45
CA TRP A 94 -10.39 12.19 10.34
C TRP A 94 -9.87 12.06 11.77
N ASP A 95 -10.69 12.45 12.74
CA ASP A 95 -10.54 12.08 14.14
C ASP A 95 -11.26 10.73 14.34
N ILE A 96 -10.49 9.77 14.82
CA ILE A 96 -10.89 8.38 15.08
C ILE A 96 -10.72 8.01 16.56
N GLN A 97 -10.59 8.99 17.46
CA GLN A 97 -10.48 8.75 18.90
C GLN A 97 -11.67 7.94 19.44
N ASP A 98 -12.87 8.23 18.95
CA ASP A 98 -14.04 7.39 19.13
C ASP A 98 -14.33 6.64 17.82
N PRO A 99 -14.01 5.33 17.73
CA PRO A 99 -14.23 4.56 16.51
C PRO A 99 -15.73 4.37 16.19
N ALA A 100 -16.65 4.67 17.11
CA ALA A 100 -18.08 4.72 16.85
C ALA A 100 -18.56 6.08 16.31
N ASN A 101 -17.70 7.10 16.27
CA ASN A 101 -18.02 8.45 15.81
C ASN A 101 -16.85 9.10 15.04
N LEU A 102 -16.66 8.66 13.80
CA LEU A 102 -15.61 9.18 12.91
C LEU A 102 -15.91 10.62 12.48
N THR A 103 -15.02 11.56 12.82
CA THR A 103 -15.24 12.98 12.55
C THR A 103 -14.28 13.47 11.47
N LEU A 104 -14.81 13.99 10.36
CA LEU A 104 -13.99 14.59 9.30
C LEU A 104 -13.33 15.89 9.81
N LEU A 105 -12.01 15.97 9.74
CA LEU A 105 -11.22 17.12 10.18
C LEU A 105 -10.89 18.06 9.02
N ASN A 106 -10.44 17.51 7.89
CA ASN A 106 -10.02 18.30 6.73
C ASN A 106 -10.29 17.56 5.43
N VAL A 107 -10.60 18.34 4.38
CA VAL A 107 -10.66 17.89 3.00
C VAL A 107 -9.78 18.80 2.17
N GLN A 108 -8.71 18.23 1.63
CA GLN A 108 -7.88 18.91 0.66
C GLN A 108 -8.19 18.38 -0.74
N GLN A 109 -8.82 19.22 -1.55
CA GLN A 109 -9.07 18.96 -2.95
C GLN A 109 -7.86 19.40 -3.78
N PHE A 110 -7.45 18.56 -4.73
CA PHE A 110 -6.40 18.87 -5.68
C PHE A 110 -6.97 19.08 -7.08
N SER A 111 -6.29 19.92 -7.84
CA SER A 111 -6.50 20.12 -9.27
C SER A 111 -5.16 20.29 -9.95
N LEU A 112 -5.07 19.88 -11.20
CA LEU A 112 -3.90 20.12 -12.04
C LEU A 112 -4.15 21.33 -12.93
N PRO A 113 -3.14 22.21 -13.11
CA PRO A 113 -3.26 23.30 -14.07
C PRO A 113 -3.35 22.77 -15.51
N GLU A 114 -2.64 21.67 -15.79
CA GLU A 114 -2.65 20.96 -17.07
C GLU A 114 -2.51 19.45 -16.78
N PRO A 115 -3.04 18.55 -17.64
CA PRO A 115 -2.82 17.11 -17.53
C PRO A 115 -1.33 16.71 -17.56
N GLY A 116 -1.01 15.58 -16.92
CA GLY A 116 0.30 14.96 -16.97
C GLY A 116 0.59 14.25 -18.31
N PRO A 117 1.80 13.70 -18.48
CA PRO A 117 2.24 13.11 -19.75
C PRO A 117 1.43 11.89 -20.25
N ASP A 118 0.86 11.08 -19.35
CA ASP A 118 -0.06 9.99 -19.72
C ASP A 118 -1.52 10.49 -19.69
N PRO A 119 -2.13 10.77 -20.84
CA PRO A 119 -3.48 11.35 -20.89
C PRO A 119 -4.58 10.39 -20.42
N SER A 120 -4.29 9.09 -20.26
CA SER A 120 -5.26 8.08 -19.82
C SER A 120 -5.20 7.79 -18.32
N ARG A 121 -4.11 8.21 -17.65
CA ARG A 121 -3.82 7.93 -16.24
C ARG A 121 -3.50 9.17 -15.41
N GLN A 122 -3.23 10.30 -16.08
CA GLN A 122 -2.78 11.56 -15.48
C GLN A 122 -3.60 12.74 -16.01
N GLU A 123 -4.88 12.49 -16.31
CA GLU A 123 -5.84 13.53 -16.71
C GLU A 123 -6.22 14.48 -15.55
N ALA A 124 -6.07 14.01 -14.31
CA ALA A 124 -6.33 14.74 -13.09
C ALA A 124 -5.32 14.34 -12.01
N SER A 125 -5.42 14.96 -10.83
CA SER A 125 -4.66 14.53 -9.65
C SER A 125 -5.25 13.21 -9.11
N HIS A 126 -4.39 12.27 -8.77
CA HIS A 126 -4.76 10.95 -8.26
C HIS A 126 -3.89 10.55 -7.05
N PRO A 127 -4.14 11.14 -5.86
CA PRO A 127 -3.53 10.68 -4.61
C PRO A 127 -3.77 9.17 -4.41
N HIS A 128 -2.69 8.41 -4.26
CA HIS A 128 -2.76 6.95 -4.28
C HIS A 128 -2.40 6.30 -2.94
N ALA A 129 -1.63 6.98 -2.09
CA ALA A 129 -1.34 6.54 -0.74
C ALA A 129 -1.31 7.70 0.25
N ALA A 130 -1.50 7.40 1.53
CA ALA A 130 -1.12 8.28 2.63
C ALA A 130 -0.16 7.50 3.53
N VAL A 131 1.03 8.05 3.81
CA VAL A 131 2.08 7.35 4.56
C VAL A 131 2.66 8.28 5.61
N VAL A 132 2.69 7.81 6.86
CA VAL A 132 3.35 8.52 7.97
C VAL A 132 4.83 8.17 7.96
N ASP A 133 5.68 9.18 8.07
CA ASP A 133 7.13 8.98 8.14
C ASP A 133 7.56 8.33 9.49
N PRO A 134 8.74 7.71 9.59
CA PRO A 134 9.18 7.05 10.83
C PRO A 134 9.28 7.97 12.05
N SER A 135 9.39 9.29 11.88
CA SER A 135 9.38 10.24 13.00
C SER A 135 7.97 10.59 13.49
N LYS A 136 6.92 10.18 12.77
CA LYS A 136 5.50 10.55 12.98
C LYS A 136 5.20 12.05 12.83
N ARG A 137 6.11 12.83 12.25
CA ARG A 137 5.99 14.28 12.13
C ARG A 137 5.55 14.72 10.75
N PHE A 138 5.53 13.81 9.78
CA PHE A 138 5.16 14.10 8.41
C PHE A 138 4.24 13.02 7.83
N ILE A 139 3.32 13.47 6.98
CA ILE A 139 2.50 12.62 6.12
C ILE A 139 2.87 12.92 4.68
N LEU A 140 3.13 11.86 3.91
CA LEU A 140 3.45 11.91 2.50
C LEU A 140 2.29 11.30 1.71
N VAL A 141 1.87 12.00 0.66
CA VAL A 141 0.74 11.62 -0.18
C VAL A 141 1.21 11.60 -1.64
N PRO A 142 1.74 10.45 -2.13
CA PRO A 142 2.07 10.29 -3.55
C PRO A 142 0.84 10.46 -4.42
N ASP A 143 0.99 11.25 -5.47
CA ASP A 143 -0.07 11.62 -6.41
C ASP A 143 0.34 11.17 -7.81
N LEU A 144 -0.28 10.07 -8.25
CA LEU A 144 0.02 9.40 -9.52
C LEU A 144 -0.19 10.35 -10.69
N GLY A 145 -1.28 11.11 -10.65
CA GLY A 145 -1.66 12.02 -11.72
C GLY A 145 -0.78 13.27 -11.83
N ALA A 146 -0.18 13.67 -10.70
CA ALA A 146 0.58 14.93 -10.61
C ALA A 146 2.10 14.76 -10.71
N ASP A 147 2.62 13.52 -10.75
CA ASP A 147 4.06 13.21 -10.68
C ASP A 147 4.77 13.90 -9.50
N LEU A 148 4.12 13.91 -8.34
CA LEU A 148 4.70 14.47 -7.12
C LEU A 148 4.16 13.76 -5.88
N ILE A 149 4.79 14.05 -4.74
CA ILE A 149 4.37 13.64 -3.41
C ILE A 149 4.02 14.91 -2.64
N HIS A 150 2.76 15.07 -2.25
CA HIS A 150 2.36 16.14 -1.33
C HIS A 150 2.88 15.81 0.07
N ILE A 151 3.34 16.83 0.79
CA ILE A 151 3.97 16.66 2.11
C ILE A 151 3.27 17.56 3.12
N TYR A 152 2.94 17.00 4.28
CA TYR A 152 2.33 17.69 5.39
C TYR A 152 3.13 17.44 6.66
N GLY A 153 3.46 18.50 7.41
CA GLY A 153 3.86 18.39 8.80
C GLY A 153 2.65 18.11 9.69
N VAL A 154 2.81 17.23 10.67
CA VAL A 154 1.79 16.92 11.69
C VAL A 154 1.98 17.87 12.88
N VAL A 155 0.94 18.63 13.21
CA VAL A 155 0.92 19.51 14.38
C VAL A 155 0.70 18.66 15.62
N PHE A 156 1.67 18.70 16.53
CA PHE A 156 1.66 17.87 17.73
C PHE A 156 0.54 18.32 18.69
N GLY A 157 -0.34 17.40 19.06
CA GLY A 157 -1.40 17.61 20.04
C GLY A 157 -2.77 18.07 19.51
N ASP A 158 -2.94 18.37 18.21
CA ASP A 158 -4.26 18.80 17.68
C ASP A 158 -4.71 18.15 16.35
N LEU A 159 -4.02 17.10 15.88
CA LEU A 159 -4.25 16.41 14.59
C LEU A 159 -4.20 17.34 13.35
N GLY A 160 -3.82 18.61 13.51
CA GLY A 160 -3.69 19.56 12.42
C GLY A 160 -2.54 19.22 11.50
N LEU A 161 -2.64 19.68 10.25
CA LEU A 161 -1.61 19.50 9.22
C LEU A 161 -1.13 20.84 8.67
N SER A 162 0.19 20.98 8.49
CA SER A 162 0.83 22.11 7.83
C SER A 162 1.41 21.69 6.48
N LYS A 163 0.91 22.26 5.37
CA LYS A 163 1.41 21.93 4.03
C LYS A 163 2.85 22.41 3.84
N LEU A 164 3.69 21.53 3.28
CA LEU A 164 5.08 21.82 2.91
C LEU A 164 5.25 21.77 1.38
N ASP A 165 6.44 22.18 0.91
CA ASP A 165 6.80 22.02 -0.49
C ASP A 165 6.77 20.53 -0.89
N PRO A 166 6.16 20.16 -2.02
CA PRO A 166 6.07 18.77 -2.46
C PRO A 166 7.43 18.26 -2.96
N LEU A 167 7.59 16.93 -3.00
CA LEU A 167 8.67 16.28 -3.72
C LEU A 167 8.19 15.93 -5.14
N VAL A 168 8.76 16.57 -6.16
CA VAL A 168 8.46 16.29 -7.56
C VAL A 168 9.29 15.10 -8.05
N VAL A 169 8.66 14.15 -8.75
CA VAL A 169 9.34 13.03 -9.40
C VAL A 169 9.37 13.22 -10.92
N ALA A 170 10.02 12.31 -11.64
CA ALA A 170 10.14 12.43 -13.09
C ALA A 170 8.74 12.43 -13.77
N PRO A 171 8.50 13.27 -14.79
CA PRO A 171 7.21 13.27 -15.51
C PRO A 171 6.88 11.91 -16.13
N GLY A 172 5.63 11.47 -16.00
CA GLY A 172 5.13 10.17 -16.47
C GLY A 172 5.47 9.00 -15.54
N SER A 173 5.96 9.27 -14.32
CA SER A 173 6.32 8.20 -13.37
C SER A 173 5.09 7.57 -12.74
N GLY A 174 4.15 8.40 -12.30
CA GLY A 174 2.99 7.97 -11.54
C GLY A 174 3.35 7.40 -10.16
N PRO A 175 3.85 8.20 -9.20
CA PRO A 175 4.21 7.73 -7.86
C PRO A 175 2.97 7.12 -7.17
N ARG A 176 3.12 5.90 -6.64
CA ARG A 176 2.00 5.11 -6.10
C ARG A 176 2.08 4.94 -4.59
N HIS A 177 2.95 4.06 -4.09
CA HIS A 177 3.08 3.72 -2.65
C HIS A 177 4.50 3.98 -2.14
N ILE A 178 4.63 4.29 -0.84
CA ILE A 178 5.91 4.61 -0.20
C ILE A 178 6.20 3.58 0.89
N ALA A 179 7.46 3.13 0.96
CA ALA A 179 7.98 2.40 2.10
C ALA A 179 9.17 3.15 2.73
N PHE A 180 9.20 3.19 4.06
CA PHE A 180 10.30 3.78 4.82
C PHE A 180 11.10 2.70 5.55
N VAL A 181 12.39 2.96 5.74
CA VAL A 181 13.25 2.16 6.61
C VAL A 181 14.20 3.06 7.38
N VAL A 182 14.40 2.76 8.66
CA VAL A 182 15.45 3.39 9.48
C VAL A 182 16.58 2.39 9.68
N LYS A 183 17.74 2.69 9.09
CA LYS A 183 19.00 1.95 9.22
C LYS A 183 19.95 2.76 10.10
N GLU A 184 20.16 2.27 11.32
CA GLU A 184 20.92 3.00 12.36
C GLU A 184 20.37 4.42 12.57
N THR A 185 21.11 5.46 12.17
CA THR A 185 20.68 6.87 12.27
C THR A 185 20.16 7.45 10.96
N LYS A 186 20.17 6.68 9.87
CA LYS A 186 19.71 7.10 8.54
C LYS A 186 18.28 6.63 8.30
N THR A 187 17.49 7.50 7.70
CA THR A 187 16.16 7.15 7.20
C THR A 187 16.22 7.11 5.68
N PHE A 188 15.76 6.01 5.09
CA PHE A 188 15.55 5.87 3.66
C PHE A 188 14.06 5.78 3.35
N MET A 189 13.69 6.32 2.20
CA MET A 189 12.35 6.26 1.64
C MET A 189 12.43 5.69 0.23
N TYR A 190 11.58 4.73 -0.09
CA TYR A 190 11.43 4.18 -1.43
C TYR A 190 10.01 4.43 -1.93
N ILE A 191 9.89 5.02 -3.12
CA ILE A 191 8.61 5.21 -3.82
C ILE A 191 8.59 4.29 -5.03
N VAL A 192 7.53 3.48 -5.13
CA VAL A 192 7.24 2.72 -6.34
C VAL A 192 6.40 3.58 -7.28
N THR A 193 6.78 3.62 -8.55
CA THR A 193 6.09 4.41 -9.58
C THR A 193 5.33 3.46 -10.51
N GLU A 194 4.01 3.57 -10.55
CA GLU A 194 3.13 2.64 -11.26
C GLU A 194 3.34 2.67 -12.78
N LEU A 195 3.42 3.86 -13.37
CA LEU A 195 3.42 4.04 -14.82
C LEU A 195 4.80 3.78 -15.42
N ALA A 196 5.85 4.27 -14.76
CA ALA A 196 7.23 4.05 -15.20
C ALA A 196 7.81 2.70 -14.77
N ASN A 197 7.15 1.96 -13.86
CA ASN A 197 7.65 0.71 -13.30
C ASN A 197 9.08 0.83 -12.73
N THR A 198 9.30 1.86 -11.91
CA THR A 198 10.57 2.12 -11.23
C THR A 198 10.41 2.18 -9.71
N ILE A 199 11.53 2.00 -9.01
CA ILE A 199 11.68 2.28 -7.58
C ILE A 199 12.69 3.42 -7.46
N VAL A 200 12.28 4.52 -6.86
CA VAL A 200 13.16 5.66 -6.55
C VAL A 200 13.43 5.69 -5.05
N GLY A 201 14.71 5.66 -4.67
CA GLY A 201 15.18 5.69 -3.30
C GLY A 201 15.75 7.05 -2.90
N TYR A 202 15.43 7.48 -1.70
CA TYR A 202 15.88 8.74 -1.12
C TYR A 202 16.47 8.54 0.28
N GLU A 203 17.56 9.24 0.57
CA GLU A 203 17.97 9.52 1.95
C GLU A 203 17.14 10.70 2.47
N VAL A 204 16.50 10.51 3.62
CA VAL A 204 15.61 11.49 4.25
C VAL A 204 16.38 12.26 5.32
N VAL A 205 16.38 13.59 5.19
CA VAL A 205 17.05 14.49 6.13
C VAL A 205 16.01 15.36 6.83
N TYR A 206 15.88 15.16 8.13
CA TYR A 206 14.99 15.95 8.99
C TYR A 206 15.68 17.23 9.48
N GLY A 207 14.95 18.33 9.52
CA GLY A 207 15.42 19.59 10.09
C GLY A 207 14.29 20.34 10.79
N GLY A 208 14.09 20.11 12.08
CA GLY A 208 12.94 20.67 12.80
C GLY A 208 11.66 20.38 12.03
N GLU A 209 10.89 21.40 11.68
CA GLU A 209 9.63 21.32 10.91
C GLU A 209 9.80 21.03 9.41
N SER A 210 11.02 20.80 8.93
CA SER A 210 11.31 20.46 7.53
C SER A 210 11.73 19.00 7.35
N ILE A 211 11.43 18.47 6.17
CA ILE A 211 11.87 17.19 5.66
C ILE A 211 12.44 17.41 4.26
N ARG A 212 13.59 16.81 3.96
CA ARG A 212 14.25 16.91 2.66
C ARG A 212 14.63 15.53 2.16
N PHE A 213 14.65 15.36 0.85
CA PHE A 213 14.91 14.09 0.19
C PHE A 213 16.10 14.26 -0.74
N LYS A 214 17.11 13.42 -0.55
CA LYS A 214 18.24 13.31 -1.46
C LYS A 214 18.10 12.00 -2.21
N GLU A 215 17.87 12.05 -3.51
CA GLU A 215 17.83 10.85 -4.34
C GLU A 215 19.18 10.12 -4.26
N ILE A 216 19.12 8.82 -4.00
CA ILE A 216 20.28 7.92 -3.86
C ILE A 216 20.20 6.73 -4.81
N TRP A 217 19.00 6.39 -5.29
CA TRP A 217 18.76 5.19 -6.08
C TRP A 217 17.61 5.41 -7.05
N ASN A 218 17.71 4.85 -8.25
CA ASN A 218 16.60 4.78 -9.20
C ASN A 218 16.83 3.59 -10.13
N SER A 219 15.91 2.62 -10.15
CA SER A 219 15.99 1.45 -11.03
C SER A 219 14.60 0.95 -11.42
N GLY A 220 14.53 0.16 -12.49
CA GLY A 220 13.33 -0.62 -12.80
C GLY A 220 12.96 -1.58 -11.66
N ILE A 221 11.67 -1.97 -11.59
CA ILE A 221 11.15 -2.87 -10.55
C ILE A 221 11.71 -4.30 -10.60
N HIS A 222 12.33 -4.73 -11.70
CA HIS A 222 13.08 -6.00 -11.80
C HIS A 222 14.58 -5.83 -11.56
N GLY A 223 15.04 -4.67 -11.05
CA GLY A 223 16.45 -4.36 -10.84
C GLY A 223 17.11 -3.66 -12.03
N GLU A 224 18.33 -3.20 -11.80
CA GLU A 224 19.09 -2.40 -12.77
C GLU A 224 19.44 -3.21 -14.04
N GLY A 225 19.17 -2.64 -15.21
CA GLY A 225 19.49 -3.24 -16.50
C GLY A 225 18.53 -4.36 -16.97
N ASN A 226 17.52 -4.70 -16.18
CA ASN A 226 16.49 -5.66 -16.57
C ASN A 226 15.29 -4.94 -17.22
N ASP A 227 14.75 -5.55 -18.28
CA ASP A 227 13.57 -5.04 -18.96
C ASP A 227 12.31 -5.29 -18.11
N VAL A 228 11.38 -4.34 -18.15
CA VAL A 228 10.03 -4.51 -17.61
C VAL A 228 9.09 -4.87 -18.76
N PRO A 229 8.25 -5.92 -18.64
CA PRO A 229 7.27 -6.25 -19.67
C PRO A 229 6.35 -5.07 -20.01
N GLN A 230 6.03 -4.92 -21.30
CA GLN A 230 5.12 -3.86 -21.74
C GLN A 230 3.75 -4.03 -21.10
N GLY A 231 3.22 -2.96 -20.50
CA GLY A 231 1.91 -2.96 -19.85
C GLY A 231 1.95 -3.39 -18.38
N ALA A 232 3.13 -3.75 -17.85
CA ALA A 232 3.31 -3.93 -16.43
C ALA A 232 2.88 -2.68 -15.65
N ALA A 233 2.37 -2.89 -14.44
CA ALA A 233 1.98 -1.82 -13.54
C ALA A 233 2.37 -2.17 -12.11
N ALA A 234 3.46 -1.60 -11.64
CA ALA A 234 3.93 -1.73 -10.28
C ALA A 234 2.83 -1.32 -9.27
N ALA A 235 2.78 -1.98 -8.12
CA ALA A 235 1.70 -1.83 -7.16
C ALA A 235 2.21 -1.58 -5.74
N GLU A 236 2.31 -2.63 -4.94
CA GLU A 236 2.59 -2.52 -3.51
C GLU A 236 4.11 -2.49 -3.26
N ILE A 237 4.54 -1.79 -2.21
CA ILE A 237 5.94 -1.73 -1.78
C ILE A 237 6.02 -1.80 -0.26
N VAL A 238 6.73 -2.79 0.27
CA VAL A 238 6.82 -3.02 1.72
C VAL A 238 8.26 -3.32 2.11
N VAL A 239 8.72 -2.68 3.19
CA VAL A 239 9.96 -3.07 3.87
C VAL A 239 9.65 -4.17 4.88
N SER A 240 10.44 -5.24 4.89
CA SER A 240 10.29 -6.34 5.83
C SER A 240 10.45 -5.89 7.30
N PRO A 241 9.81 -6.58 8.27
CA PRO A 241 9.92 -6.20 9.70
C PRO A 241 11.35 -6.20 10.25
N ASP A 242 12.22 -7.05 9.71
CA ASP A 242 13.66 -7.09 10.00
C ASP A 242 14.44 -5.90 9.42
N ARG A 243 13.80 -5.06 8.60
CA ARG A 243 14.33 -3.87 7.94
C ARG A 243 15.44 -4.14 6.92
N GLU A 244 15.65 -5.39 6.54
CA GLU A 244 16.75 -5.78 5.65
C GLU A 244 16.35 -5.86 4.18
N PHE A 245 15.05 -5.98 3.89
CA PHE A 245 14.57 -6.27 2.54
C PHE A 245 13.40 -5.36 2.15
N LEU A 246 13.31 -5.07 0.87
CA LEU A 246 12.24 -4.34 0.23
C LEU A 246 11.57 -5.27 -0.78
N ILE A 247 10.24 -5.36 -0.75
CA ILE A 247 9.48 -6.21 -1.66
C ILE A 247 8.52 -5.31 -2.44
N VAL A 248 8.40 -5.56 -3.74
CA VAL A 248 7.48 -4.87 -4.65
C VAL A 248 6.61 -5.89 -5.35
N SER A 249 5.33 -5.59 -5.54
CA SER A 249 4.46 -6.34 -6.43
C SER A 249 4.30 -5.63 -7.76
N SER A 250 4.18 -6.42 -8.83
CA SER A 250 3.91 -5.93 -10.18
C SER A 250 2.72 -6.65 -10.78
N ARG A 251 1.94 -5.96 -11.62
CA ARG A 251 0.70 -6.49 -12.21
C ARG A 251 0.81 -6.51 -13.72
N ASN A 252 -0.05 -7.30 -14.36
CA ASN A 252 -0.20 -7.36 -15.83
C ASN A 252 1.04 -7.86 -16.58
N GLU A 253 1.92 -8.60 -15.90
CA GLU A 253 3.08 -9.20 -16.55
C GLU A 253 2.76 -10.59 -17.07
N SER A 254 2.16 -11.42 -16.21
CA SER A 254 1.74 -12.80 -16.49
C SER A 254 2.86 -13.64 -17.15
N THR A 255 4.11 -13.34 -16.82
CA THR A 255 5.32 -13.94 -17.38
C THR A 255 5.72 -15.23 -16.68
N LEU A 256 5.18 -15.49 -15.49
CA LEU A 256 5.49 -16.65 -14.65
C LEU A 256 4.32 -17.65 -14.63
N GLN A 257 4.59 -18.87 -14.20
CA GLN A 257 3.56 -19.91 -14.05
C GLN A 257 3.69 -20.63 -12.72
N VAL A 258 2.55 -21.02 -12.15
CA VAL A 258 2.45 -21.83 -10.92
C VAL A 258 1.44 -22.95 -11.09
N PRO A 259 1.53 -24.03 -10.30
CA PRO A 259 0.45 -25.01 -10.23
C PRO A 259 -0.84 -24.34 -9.77
N ASP A 260 -1.96 -24.72 -10.38
CA ASP A 260 -3.26 -24.36 -9.85
C ASP A 260 -3.58 -25.21 -8.62
N PHE A 261 -3.81 -24.56 -7.48
CA PHE A 261 -3.87 -25.23 -6.18
C PHE A 261 -5.15 -26.04 -5.95
N ASP A 262 -6.20 -25.83 -6.77
CA ASP A 262 -7.50 -26.51 -6.68
C ASP A 262 -7.71 -27.62 -7.73
N THR A 263 -6.86 -27.71 -8.77
CA THR A 263 -7.12 -28.57 -9.96
C THR A 263 -6.01 -29.58 -10.27
N SER A 264 -6.34 -30.51 -11.18
CA SER A 264 -5.62 -31.74 -11.50
C SER A 264 -4.39 -31.56 -12.40
N ASN A 265 -3.37 -30.82 -11.94
CA ASN A 265 -2.09 -30.54 -12.63
C ASN A 265 -2.12 -29.47 -13.74
N GLU A 266 -3.08 -28.54 -13.73
CA GLU A 266 -3.00 -27.37 -14.63
C GLU A 266 -2.03 -26.33 -14.07
N THR A 267 -1.38 -25.57 -14.97
CA THR A 267 -0.61 -24.39 -14.59
C THR A 267 -1.39 -23.14 -14.95
N ILE A 268 -1.31 -22.15 -14.08
CA ILE A 268 -1.92 -20.84 -14.24
C ILE A 268 -0.83 -19.78 -14.35
N ALA A 269 -1.13 -18.68 -15.01
CA ALA A 269 -0.24 -17.53 -15.07
C ALA A 269 -0.10 -16.89 -13.69
N SER A 270 1.09 -16.37 -13.40
CA SER A 270 1.38 -15.59 -12.21
C SER A 270 2.10 -14.31 -12.59
N ASP A 271 1.77 -13.24 -11.88
CA ASP A 271 2.56 -12.02 -11.82
C ASP A 271 3.67 -12.17 -10.75
N PRO A 272 4.68 -11.29 -10.73
CA PRO A 272 5.81 -11.42 -9.81
C PRO A 272 5.64 -10.64 -8.49
N LEU A 273 6.27 -11.17 -7.44
CA LEU A 273 6.84 -10.38 -6.35
C LEU A 273 8.34 -10.27 -6.57
N VAL A 274 8.87 -9.05 -6.47
CA VAL A 274 10.29 -8.77 -6.62
C VAL A 274 10.87 -8.32 -5.28
N SER A 275 11.90 -9.00 -4.81
CA SER A 275 12.56 -8.76 -3.53
C SER A 275 13.96 -8.20 -3.73
N PHE A 276 14.32 -7.21 -2.92
CA PHE A 276 15.60 -6.53 -2.90
C PHE A 276 16.19 -6.56 -1.50
N LYS A 277 17.51 -6.72 -1.40
CA LYS A 277 18.26 -6.45 -0.18
C LYS A 277 18.59 -4.96 -0.10
N ILE A 278 18.39 -4.36 1.07
CA ILE A 278 18.70 -2.96 1.35
C ILE A 278 20.11 -2.86 1.94
N ASP A 279 20.98 -2.10 1.28
CA ASP A 279 22.29 -1.75 1.84
C ASP A 279 22.11 -0.78 3.03
N SER A 280 22.69 -1.12 4.18
CA SER A 280 22.49 -0.38 5.43
C SER A 280 23.14 1.00 5.44
N GLU A 281 24.23 1.19 4.68
CA GLU A 281 24.99 2.44 4.69
C GLU A 281 24.49 3.42 3.65
N THR A 282 24.15 2.92 2.47
CA THR A 282 23.83 3.72 1.28
C THR A 282 22.34 3.76 0.97
N GLY A 283 21.56 2.78 1.43
CA GLY A 283 20.16 2.60 1.07
C GLY A 283 19.96 2.07 -0.35
N HIS A 284 21.01 1.66 -1.06
CA HIS A 284 20.91 1.07 -2.39
C HIS A 284 20.23 -0.31 -2.33
N LEU A 285 19.59 -0.69 -3.43
CA LEU A 285 18.86 -1.94 -3.55
C LEU A 285 19.64 -2.93 -4.40
N THR A 286 19.80 -4.16 -3.89
CA THR A 286 20.33 -5.28 -4.67
C THR A 286 19.22 -6.27 -4.94
N LEU A 287 18.90 -6.52 -6.21
CA LEU A 287 17.91 -7.54 -6.58
C LEU A 287 18.30 -8.88 -5.97
N GLN A 288 17.34 -9.51 -5.31
CA GLN A 288 17.53 -10.81 -4.68
C GLN A 288 16.74 -11.90 -5.37
N GLN A 289 15.46 -11.64 -5.63
CA GLN A 289 14.55 -12.61 -6.22
C GLN A 289 13.47 -11.91 -7.04
N ASP A 290 13.05 -12.62 -8.07
CA ASP A 290 11.86 -12.36 -8.86
C ASP A 290 11.11 -13.68 -8.94
N ILE A 291 9.97 -13.77 -8.24
CA ILE A 291 9.26 -15.03 -8.02
C ILE A 291 7.75 -14.88 -8.28
N PRO A 292 7.05 -15.95 -8.67
CA PRO A 292 5.62 -15.88 -8.85
C PRO A 292 4.90 -15.61 -7.51
N CYS A 293 3.92 -14.73 -7.54
CA CYS A 293 3.09 -14.40 -6.38
C CYS A 293 1.93 -15.38 -6.12
N GLY A 294 1.75 -16.38 -7.00
CA GLY A 294 0.73 -17.43 -6.86
C GLY A 294 -0.54 -17.20 -7.69
N GLY A 295 -0.51 -16.23 -8.61
CA GLY A 295 -1.59 -15.89 -9.54
C GLY A 295 -1.44 -14.46 -10.06
N ARG A 296 -2.51 -13.82 -10.52
CA ARG A 296 -2.45 -12.54 -11.23
C ARG A 296 -2.93 -11.36 -10.40
N PHE A 297 -2.44 -10.19 -10.78
CA PHE A 297 -2.83 -8.89 -10.29
C PHE A 297 -2.64 -8.71 -8.76
N PRO A 298 -1.41 -8.88 -8.24
CA PRO A 298 -1.08 -8.66 -6.83
C PRO A 298 -1.14 -7.16 -6.48
N ARG A 299 -2.36 -6.62 -6.31
CA ARG A 299 -2.60 -5.20 -6.04
C ARG A 299 -2.06 -4.76 -4.67
N HIS A 300 -2.03 -5.69 -3.72
CA HIS A 300 -1.57 -5.47 -2.34
C HIS A 300 -0.98 -6.77 -1.78
N PHE A 301 -0.03 -6.65 -0.86
CA PHE A 301 0.38 -7.73 0.02
C PHE A 301 0.80 -7.16 1.38
N SER A 302 0.81 -8.01 2.41
CA SER A 302 1.35 -7.65 3.72
C SER A 302 2.31 -8.74 4.22
N ILE A 303 3.16 -8.36 5.16
CA ILE A 303 4.11 -9.25 5.82
C ILE A 303 3.71 -9.35 7.28
N ASN A 304 3.68 -10.57 7.81
CA ASN A 304 3.34 -10.78 9.20
C ASN A 304 4.41 -10.22 10.14
N LYS A 305 4.10 -10.02 11.42
CA LYS A 305 4.97 -9.37 12.42
C LYS A 305 6.29 -10.09 12.63
N ALA A 306 6.28 -11.42 12.53
CA ALA A 306 7.49 -12.24 12.60
C ALA A 306 8.39 -12.11 11.36
N GLY A 307 7.87 -11.55 10.25
CA GLY A 307 8.60 -11.44 8.99
C GLY A 307 8.73 -12.75 8.22
N THR A 308 8.00 -13.79 8.61
CA THR A 308 8.14 -15.15 8.07
C THR A 308 7.07 -15.54 7.07
N LEU A 309 6.01 -14.74 6.94
CA LEU A 309 4.88 -15.01 6.05
C LEU A 309 4.49 -13.75 5.29
N ILE A 310 4.08 -13.93 4.03
CA ILE A 310 3.52 -12.89 3.17
C ILE A 310 2.12 -13.30 2.74
N ALA A 311 1.14 -12.42 2.93
CA ALA A 311 -0.22 -12.58 2.42
C ALA A 311 -0.41 -11.70 1.19
N VAL A 312 -0.63 -12.31 0.03
CA VAL A 312 -0.77 -11.61 -1.26
C VAL A 312 -2.24 -11.60 -1.68
N ALA A 313 -2.81 -10.42 -1.87
CA ALA A 313 -4.14 -10.22 -2.42
C ALA A 313 -4.07 -10.20 -3.95
N LEU A 314 -4.64 -11.22 -4.60
CA LEU A 314 -4.65 -11.39 -6.05
C LEU A 314 -6.00 -10.97 -6.60
N GLN A 315 -6.09 -9.72 -7.06
CA GLN A 315 -7.37 -9.07 -7.38
C GLN A 315 -8.13 -9.82 -8.47
N SER A 316 -7.49 -10.08 -9.62
CA SER A 316 -8.14 -10.67 -10.80
C SER A 316 -8.40 -12.17 -10.69
N ASP A 317 -7.78 -12.84 -9.72
CA ASP A 317 -7.96 -14.27 -9.50
C ASP A 317 -8.77 -14.57 -8.23
N SER A 318 -9.31 -13.55 -7.57
CA SER A 318 -10.21 -13.69 -6.43
C SER A 318 -9.65 -14.56 -5.30
N ARG A 319 -8.37 -14.41 -4.96
CA ARG A 319 -7.71 -15.25 -3.94
C ARG A 319 -6.65 -14.53 -3.13
N VAL A 320 -6.37 -15.09 -1.96
CA VAL A 320 -5.21 -14.74 -1.13
C VAL A 320 -4.25 -15.90 -1.10
N ILE A 321 -2.96 -15.65 -1.32
CA ILE A 321 -1.89 -16.64 -1.20
C ILE A 321 -1.01 -16.31 -0.01
N ILE A 322 -0.65 -17.32 0.77
CA ILE A 322 0.34 -17.23 1.85
C ILE A 322 1.66 -17.85 1.38
N ILE A 323 2.71 -17.05 1.33
CA ILE A 323 4.06 -17.44 0.93
C ILE A 323 4.96 -17.44 2.17
N GLU A 324 5.78 -18.47 2.35
CA GLU A 324 6.83 -18.46 3.37
C GLU A 324 7.97 -17.52 3.01
N ARG A 325 8.54 -16.90 4.03
CA ARG A 325 9.73 -16.06 3.95
C ARG A 325 10.74 -16.47 5.00
N ASP A 326 11.99 -16.67 4.60
CA ASP A 326 13.09 -16.76 5.55
C ASP A 326 13.50 -15.35 5.99
N ALA A 327 13.23 -15.01 7.25
CA ALA A 327 13.52 -13.69 7.79
C ALA A 327 15.02 -13.33 7.83
N LYS A 328 15.92 -14.32 7.83
CA LYS A 328 17.36 -14.06 7.84
C LYS A 328 17.88 -13.80 6.45
N THR A 329 17.44 -14.60 5.49
CA THR A 329 17.96 -14.52 4.12
C THR A 329 17.14 -13.58 3.27
N GLY A 330 15.87 -13.33 3.59
CA GLY A 330 14.92 -12.57 2.78
C GLY A 330 14.27 -13.38 1.66
N ILE A 331 14.61 -14.67 1.55
CA ILE A 331 14.15 -15.54 0.48
C ILE A 331 12.68 -15.86 0.65
N LEU A 332 11.92 -15.65 -0.42
CA LEU A 332 10.54 -16.10 -0.56
C LEU A 332 10.53 -17.55 -1.09
N GLY A 333 9.77 -18.40 -0.41
CA GLY A 333 9.78 -19.84 -0.58
C GLY A 333 8.43 -20.40 -1.01
N ASP A 334 8.00 -21.46 -0.32
CA ASP A 334 6.84 -22.25 -0.71
C ASP A 334 5.52 -21.49 -0.51
N PHE A 335 4.55 -21.78 -1.37
CA PHE A 335 3.14 -21.49 -1.13
C PHE A 335 2.62 -22.45 -0.05
N ILE A 336 2.27 -21.93 1.11
CA ILE A 336 1.87 -22.78 2.25
C ILE A 336 0.39 -22.79 2.53
N ALA A 337 -0.33 -21.73 2.14
CA ALA A 337 -1.77 -21.67 2.28
C ALA A 337 -2.40 -20.77 1.22
N TYR A 338 -3.70 -20.95 0.99
CA TYR A 338 -4.47 -20.11 0.08
C TYR A 338 -5.92 -19.99 0.53
N ALA A 339 -6.58 -18.89 0.17
CA ALA A 339 -8.02 -18.71 0.32
C ALA A 339 -8.60 -18.28 -1.02
N GLU A 340 -9.75 -18.84 -1.39
CA GLU A 340 -10.56 -18.37 -2.52
C GLU A 340 -11.69 -17.51 -1.96
N LEU A 341 -11.92 -16.37 -2.61
CA LEU A 341 -12.89 -15.37 -2.21
C LEU A 341 -13.80 -15.05 -3.39
N GLU A 342 -14.94 -14.42 -3.10
CA GLU A 342 -15.81 -13.90 -4.16
C GLU A 342 -15.36 -12.48 -4.55
N GLY A 343 -15.29 -12.21 -5.85
CA GLY A 343 -14.98 -10.88 -6.38
C GLY A 343 -13.51 -10.48 -6.29
N ASP A 344 -13.25 -9.18 -6.43
CA ASP A 344 -11.91 -8.62 -6.52
C ASP A 344 -11.26 -8.49 -5.13
N VAL A 345 -10.12 -9.13 -4.92
CA VAL A 345 -9.37 -9.05 -3.65
C VAL A 345 -8.31 -7.94 -3.73
N THR A 346 -8.56 -6.82 -3.06
CA THR A 346 -7.74 -5.61 -3.16
C THR A 346 -6.73 -5.44 -2.03
N ALA A 347 -6.98 -6.04 -0.86
CA ALA A 347 -6.15 -5.94 0.34
C ALA A 347 -6.18 -7.24 1.15
N ALA A 348 -5.05 -7.54 1.80
CA ALA A 348 -4.90 -8.67 2.72
C ALA A 348 -3.92 -8.27 3.83
N ILE A 349 -4.35 -8.41 5.09
CA ILE A 349 -3.56 -8.04 6.27
C ILE A 349 -3.53 -9.19 7.28
N PHE A 350 -2.44 -9.28 8.04
CA PHE A 350 -2.35 -10.15 9.22
C PHE A 350 -2.97 -9.46 10.45
N TYR A 351 -3.50 -10.25 11.38
CA TYR A 351 -4.05 -9.79 12.66
C TYR A 351 -3.06 -10.13 13.79
N GLU A 352 -2.10 -9.25 14.09
CA GLU A 352 -0.92 -9.55 14.94
C GLU A 352 -0.32 -8.36 15.73
#